data_AF-A0A0S8DM11-F1
#
_entry.id   AF-A0A0S8DM11-F1
#
_cell.length_a   1.000
_cell.length_b   1.000
_cell.length_c   1.000
_cell.angle_alpha   90.00
_cell.angle_beta   90.00
_cell.angle_gamma   90.00
#
_symmetry.space_group_name_H-M   'P 1'
#
loop_
_entity.id
_entity.type
_entity.pdbx_description
1 polymer ?
#
loop_
_entity_poly.entity_id
_entity_poly.type
_entity_poly.pdbx_seq_one_letter_code
_entity_poly.pdbx_strand_id
1 'polypeptide(L)'
;MRRWVAVLLVTLMCLCTGCAKYYYQEGKSFTECKKDCVDCMGELSKRLAVQSQSPGGYEYKFVEECMKKRGYKLVTEGKLPLSAKRQDPAQTLRGILYGQRRGIAGAVD
;
A
#
# COMPACT_ATOMS: atom_id res chain seq x y z
N MET A 1 4.91 -40.38 5.85
CA MET A 1 4.58 -39.21 6.68
C MET A 1 5.60 -38.07 6.60
N ARG A 2 6.91 -38.32 6.77
CA ARG A 2 7.97 -37.27 6.79
C ARG A 2 8.03 -36.34 5.56
N ARG A 3 7.70 -36.84 4.35
CA ARG A 3 7.65 -36.00 3.12
C ARG A 3 6.45 -35.04 3.09
N TRP A 4 5.31 -35.46 3.62
CA TRP A 4 4.12 -34.61 3.70
C TRP A 4 4.30 -33.48 4.72
N VAL A 5 4.96 -33.77 5.84
CA VAL A 5 5.33 -32.76 6.86
C VAL A 5 6.27 -31.71 6.27
N ALA A 6 7.26 -32.12 5.47
CA ALA A 6 8.17 -31.19 4.81
C ALA A 6 7.45 -30.27 3.80
N VAL A 7 6.53 -30.81 3.00
CA VAL A 7 5.71 -30.01 2.07
C VAL A 7 4.84 -29.01 2.83
N LEU A 8 4.19 -29.45 3.90
CA LEU A 8 3.35 -28.59 4.76
C LEU A 8 4.16 -27.44 5.38
N LEU A 9 5.37 -27.71 5.88
CA LEU A 9 6.27 -26.70 6.44
C LEU A 9 6.72 -25.66 5.40
N VAL A 10 7.05 -26.10 4.17
CA VAL A 10 7.46 -25.19 3.10
C VAL A 10 6.29 -24.29 2.67
N THR A 11 5.08 -24.84 2.53
CA THR A 11 3.89 -24.04 2.23
C THR A 11 3.57 -23.05 3.35
N LEU A 12 3.76 -23.44 4.61
CA LEU A 12 3.50 -22.56 5.77
C LEU A 12 4.50 -21.39 5.82
N MET A 13 5.77 -21.63 5.50
CA MET A 13 6.79 -20.58 5.42
C MET A 13 6.53 -19.58 4.27
N CYS A 14 6.00 -20.04 3.13
CA CYS A 14 5.61 -19.15 2.03
C CYS A 14 4.42 -18.24 2.36
N LEU A 15 3.57 -18.62 3.33
CA LEU A 15 2.43 -17.81 3.77
C LEU A 15 2.83 -16.67 4.73
N CYS A 16 4.06 -16.68 5.25
CA CYS A 16 4.56 -15.65 6.17
C CYS A 16 5.09 -14.39 5.48
N THR A 17 5.11 -14.32 4.14
CA THR A 17 5.40 -13.06 3.46
C THR A 17 4.18 -12.16 3.58
N GLY A 18 4.24 -11.16 4.48
CA GLY A 18 3.14 -10.28 4.84
C GLY A 18 2.23 -9.89 3.67
N CYS A 19 0.93 -10.09 3.85
CA CYS A 19 -0.09 -9.76 2.85
C CYS A 19 -0.18 -8.24 2.58
N ALA A 20 0.41 -7.42 3.45
CA ALA A 20 0.42 -5.98 3.33
C ALA A 20 1.38 -5.50 2.21
N LYS A 21 0.90 -4.52 1.45
CA LYS A 21 1.69 -3.82 0.42
C LYS A 21 1.77 -2.34 0.77
N TYR A 22 2.94 -1.75 0.58
CA TYR A 22 3.25 -0.38 0.96
C TYR A 22 3.76 0.41 -0.24
N TYR A 23 3.39 1.69 -0.33
CA TYR A 23 4.10 2.63 -1.19
C TYR A 23 5.44 2.97 -0.53
N TYR A 24 6.53 2.82 -1.27
CA TYR A 24 7.88 3.06 -0.80
C TYR A 24 8.77 3.61 -1.91
N GLN A 25 9.67 4.52 -1.55
CA GLN A 25 10.71 5.04 -2.41
C GLN A 25 11.98 5.24 -1.59
N GLU A 26 13.11 4.77 -2.10
CA GLU A 26 14.41 4.95 -1.47
C GLU A 26 14.73 6.45 -1.37
N GLY A 27 15.22 6.89 -0.21
CA GLY A 27 15.56 8.29 0.05
C GLY A 27 14.37 9.22 0.32
N LYS A 28 13.13 8.72 0.29
CA LYS A 28 11.94 9.48 0.70
C LYS A 28 11.57 9.21 2.16
N SER A 29 11.23 10.27 2.87
CA SER A 29 10.83 10.15 4.26
C SER A 29 9.39 9.65 4.39
N PHE A 30 9.05 9.13 5.56
CA PHE A 30 7.69 8.68 5.84
C PHE A 30 6.67 9.82 5.73
N THR A 31 7.03 11.03 6.20
CA THR A 31 6.15 12.20 6.11
C THR A 31 5.96 12.66 4.67
N GLU A 32 7.00 12.62 3.84
CA GLU A 32 6.90 12.90 2.40
C GLU A 32 5.96 11.90 1.70
N CYS A 33 6.16 10.60 1.93
CA CYS A 33 5.29 9.57 1.35
C CYS A 33 3.83 9.74 1.76
N LYS A 34 3.60 10.07 3.04
CA LYS A 34 2.27 10.37 3.57
C LYS A 34 1.64 11.57 2.87
N LYS A 35 2.40 12.66 2.71
CA LYS A 35 1.95 13.88 2.05
C LYS A 35 1.60 13.62 0.59
N ASP A 36 2.47 12.94 -0.14
CA ASP A 36 2.23 12.58 -1.54
C ASP A 36 0.99 11.70 -1.72
N CYS A 37 0.78 10.76 -0.80
CA CYS A 37 -0.41 9.91 -0.80
C CYS A 37 -1.69 10.75 -0.56
N VAL A 38 -1.67 11.69 0.39
CA VAL A 38 -2.78 12.61 0.65
C VAL A 38 -3.05 13.50 -0.57
N ASP A 39 -2.02 14.03 -1.22
CA ASP A 39 -2.16 14.84 -2.42
C ASP A 39 -2.83 14.03 -3.55
N CYS A 40 -2.39 12.80 -3.79
CA CYS A 40 -3.00 11.90 -4.78
C CYS A 40 -4.48 11.61 -4.48
N MET A 41 -4.82 11.42 -3.20
CA MET A 41 -6.23 11.28 -2.78
C MET A 41 -7.03 12.57 -2.97
N GLY A 42 -6.41 13.75 -2.77
CA GLY A 42 -7.01 15.05 -3.04
C GLY A 42 -7.22 15.32 -4.53
N GLU A 43 -6.34 14.85 -5.41
CA GLU A 43 -6.55 14.89 -6.86
C GLU A 43 -7.71 13.98 -7.28
N LEU A 44 -7.79 12.79 -6.68
CA LEU A 44 -8.90 11.87 -6.90
C LEU A 44 -10.24 12.48 -6.45
N SER A 45 -10.28 13.09 -5.25
CA SER A 45 -11.51 13.68 -4.72
C SER A 45 -12.04 14.80 -5.60
N LYS A 46 -11.16 15.65 -6.15
CA LYS A 46 -11.54 16.71 -7.11
C LYS A 46 -12.16 16.14 -8.39
N ARG A 47 -11.66 14.99 -8.88
CA ARG A 47 -12.19 14.31 -10.08
C ARG A 47 -13.55 13.66 -9.83
N LEU A 48 -13.69 12.99 -8.67
CA LEU A 48 -14.93 12.32 -8.29
C LEU A 48 -16.03 13.29 -7.83
N ALA A 49 -15.68 14.51 -7.39
CA ALA A 49 -16.65 15.56 -7.12
C ALA A 49 -17.50 15.91 -8.37
N VAL A 50 -17.00 15.61 -9.58
CA VAL A 50 -17.68 15.86 -10.86
C VAL A 50 -18.46 14.62 -11.36
N GLN A 51 -18.08 13.41 -10.94
CA GLN A 51 -18.74 12.16 -11.31
C GLN A 51 -19.12 11.38 -10.04
N SER A 52 -20.38 11.50 -9.63
CA SER A 52 -20.92 10.57 -8.63
C SER A 52 -21.02 9.19 -9.27
N GLN A 53 -20.31 8.20 -8.74
CA GLN A 53 -20.80 6.83 -8.62
C GLN A 53 -19.76 5.96 -7.92
N SER A 54 -20.22 5.33 -6.83
CA SER A 54 -19.64 4.20 -6.10
C SER A 54 -18.11 3.99 -6.18
N PRO A 55 -17.40 4.09 -5.04
CA PRO A 55 -15.99 3.73 -5.02
C PRO A 55 -15.74 2.29 -5.49
N GLY A 56 -14.81 2.13 -6.44
CA GLY A 56 -14.55 0.88 -7.14
C GLY A 56 -13.08 0.72 -7.55
N GLY A 57 -12.85 -0.02 -8.64
CA GLY A 57 -11.49 -0.32 -9.12
C GLY A 57 -10.74 0.87 -9.70
N TYR A 58 -11.46 1.95 -10.08
CA TYR A 58 -10.88 3.13 -10.72
C TYR A 58 -10.03 3.94 -9.74
N GLU A 59 -10.54 4.18 -8.54
CA GLU A 59 -9.93 4.96 -7.47
C GLU A 59 -8.59 4.37 -7.06
N TYR A 60 -8.55 3.04 -6.90
CA TYR A 60 -7.31 2.34 -6.59
C TYR A 60 -6.27 2.48 -7.70
N LYS A 61 -6.68 2.29 -8.96
CA LYS A 61 -5.77 2.45 -10.11
C LYS A 61 -5.29 3.89 -10.22
N PHE A 62 -6.15 4.87 -9.95
CA PHE A 62 -5.80 6.27 -10.00
C PHE A 62 -4.72 6.63 -8.97
N VAL A 63 -4.92 6.24 -7.70
CA VAL A 63 -3.94 6.51 -6.63
C VAL A 63 -2.65 5.74 -6.89
N GLU A 64 -2.72 4.49 -7.35
CA GLU A 64 -1.54 3.71 -7.70
C GLU A 64 -0.73 4.35 -8.82
N GLU A 65 -1.37 4.79 -9.90
CA GLU A 65 -0.71 5.51 -11.00
C GLU A 65 -0.18 6.89 -10.56
N CYS A 66 -0.91 7.61 -9.69
CA CYS A 66 -0.45 8.89 -9.14
C CYS A 66 0.83 8.71 -8.31
N MET A 67 0.85 7.74 -7.39
CA MET A 67 2.03 7.42 -6.59
C MET A 67 3.19 6.95 -7.45
N LYS A 68 2.93 6.12 -8.46
CA LYS A 68 3.93 5.64 -9.41
C LYS A 68 4.57 6.78 -10.20
N LYS A 69 3.78 7.76 -10.65
CA LYS A 69 4.29 8.98 -11.31
C LYS A 69 5.18 9.83 -10.40
N ARG A 70 4.92 9.81 -9.09
CA ARG A 70 5.76 10.47 -8.08
C ARG A 70 7.04 9.69 -7.72
N GLY A 71 7.22 8.48 -8.27
CA GLY A 71 8.42 7.66 -8.10
C GLY A 71 8.27 6.52 -7.07
N TYR A 72 7.11 6.41 -6.42
CA TYR A 72 6.86 5.36 -5.44
C TYR A 72 6.60 4.01 -6.11
N LYS A 73 7.12 2.96 -5.50
CA LYS A 73 6.86 1.57 -5.88
C LYS A 73 6.02 0.88 -4.83
N LEU A 74 5.19 -0.05 -5.28
CA LEU A 74 4.42 -0.89 -4.40
C LEU A 74 5.27 -2.10 -3.99
N VAL A 75 5.63 -2.19 -2.72
CA VAL A 75 6.47 -3.26 -2.17
C VAL A 75 5.72 -4.05 -1.11
N THR A 76 6.02 -5.34 -1.00
CA THR A 76 5.53 -6.19 0.09
C THR A 76 6.31 -5.91 1.36
N GLU A 77 5.71 -6.19 2.51
CA GLU A 77 6.32 -5.96 3.83
C GLU A 77 7.76 -6.49 3.94
N GLY A 78 8.02 -7.72 3.47
CA GLY A 78 9.35 -8.34 3.51
C GLY A 78 10.41 -7.70 2.61
N LYS A 79 10.03 -6.74 1.76
CA LYS A 79 10.95 -5.97 0.91
C LYS A 79 11.24 -4.57 1.45
N LEU A 80 10.60 -4.19 2.56
CA LEU A 80 10.88 -2.91 3.21
C LEU A 80 12.14 -3.02 4.07
N PRO A 81 12.98 -1.98 4.12
CA PRO A 81 14.06 -1.90 5.10
C PRO A 81 13.53 -2.05 6.53
N LEU A 82 14.34 -2.65 7.41
CA LEU A 82 14.00 -2.77 8.83
C LEU A 82 13.89 -1.41 9.52
N SER A 83 14.66 -0.43 9.03
CA SER A 83 14.63 0.95 9.51
C SER A 83 13.46 1.77 8.95
N ALA A 84 12.69 1.26 7.99
CA ALA A 84 11.59 2.02 7.40
C ALA A 84 10.43 2.15 8.39
N LYS A 85 9.96 3.38 8.62
CA LYS A 85 8.72 3.66 9.33
C LYS A 85 7.54 3.28 8.45
N ARG A 86 6.52 2.67 9.04
CA ARG A 86 5.39 2.07 8.31
C ARG A 86 4.07 2.51 8.94
N GLN A 87 3.08 2.72 8.09
CA GLN A 87 1.69 2.81 8.49
C GLN A 87 0.90 1.80 7.67
N ASP A 88 0.26 0.88 8.39
CA ASP A 88 -0.51 -0.18 7.80
C ASP A 88 -1.74 0.33 7.04
N PRO A 89 -2.18 -0.41 6.02
CA PRO A 89 -3.43 -0.12 5.33
C PRO A 89 -4.58 0.02 6.32
N ALA A 90 -5.33 1.12 6.21
CA ALA A 90 -6.50 1.34 7.05
C ALA A 90 -7.57 0.30 6.71
N GLN A 91 -7.94 -0.54 7.69
CA GLN A 91 -9.01 -1.53 7.55
C GLN A 91 -10.41 -0.92 7.60
N THR A 92 -10.51 0.40 7.71
CA THR A 92 -11.79 1.10 7.84
C THR A 92 -12.55 1.10 6.52
N LEU A 93 -13.81 0.65 6.56
CA LEU A 93 -14.75 0.66 5.43
C LEU A 93 -15.29 2.08 5.07
N ARG A 94 -14.68 3.15 5.60
CA ARG A 94 -15.12 4.54 5.41
C ARG A 94 -14.08 5.35 4.64
N GLY A 95 -14.45 5.83 3.45
CA GLY A 95 -13.64 6.74 2.63
C GLY A 95 -13.94 6.63 1.13
N ILE A 96 -13.36 7.54 0.34
CA ILE A 96 -13.39 7.53 -1.15
C ILE A 96 -12.73 6.27 -1.73
N LEU A 97 -11.87 5.62 -0.95
CA LEU A 97 -11.39 4.28 -1.21
C LEU A 97 -12.05 3.41 -0.14
N TYR A 98 -12.75 2.34 -0.49
CA TYR A 98 -13.21 1.33 0.47
C TYR A 98 -11.98 0.72 1.18
N GLY A 99 -11.53 1.35 2.26
CA GLY A 99 -10.26 1.06 2.92
C GLY A 99 -9.04 1.48 2.08
N GLN A 100 -8.06 2.09 2.74
CA GLN A 100 -6.74 2.30 2.15
C GLN A 100 -6.03 0.94 2.11
N ARG A 101 -6.29 0.12 1.08
CA ARG A 101 -5.74 -1.26 0.97
C ARG A 101 -4.21 -1.34 0.89
N ARG A 102 -3.53 -0.20 0.76
CA ARG A 102 -2.07 -0.07 0.67
C ARG A 102 -1.56 0.79 1.82
N GLY A 103 -0.57 0.28 2.54
CA GLY A 103 0.15 1.07 3.55
C GLY A 103 1.07 2.11 2.90
N ILE A 104 1.67 2.94 3.75
CA ILE A 104 2.73 3.87 3.37
C ILE A 104 3.99 3.55 4.17
N ALA A 105 5.14 3.66 3.54
CA ALA A 105 6.43 3.42 4.17
C ALA A 105 7.49 4.41 3.67
N GLY A 106 8.44 4.75 4.54
CA GLY A 106 9.54 5.65 4.21
C GLY A 106 10.62 5.65 5.28
N ALA A 107 11.68 6.42 5.05
CA ALA A 107 12.71 6.65 6.06
C ALA A 107 12.14 7.34 7.31
N VAL A 108 12.73 7.06 8.47
CA VAL A 108 12.41 7.79 9.71
C VAL A 108 12.89 9.22 9.56
N ASP A 109 12.00 10.18 9.82
CA ASP A 109 12.30 11.62 9.84
C ASP A 109 13.17 12.00 11.05
#